data_AF-A0A059BMJ4-F1
#
_entry.id   AF-A0A059BMJ4-F1
#
_cell.length_a   1.000
_cell.length_b   1.000
_cell.length_c   1.000
_cell.angle_alpha   90.00
_cell.angle_beta   90.00
_cell.angle_gamma   90.00
#
_symmetry.space_group_name_H-M   'P 1'
#
loop_
_entity.id
_entity.type
_entity.pdbx_description
1 polymer ?
#
loop_
_entity_poly.entity_id
_entity_poly.type
_entity_poly.pdbx_seq_one_letter_code
_entity_poly.pdbx_strand_id
1 'polypeptide(L)'
;MRGSSFAELLTIPQQDDWVYSDGNSASCVAFVLEMYKATGLFDPISGSIQVTEFTIKDAYSLKFFKNNSRRLPKLCNDGDDAELPFCQIRGRYRMELPGYNTMDPYPHMNERCPTLPPKYSRPSDC
;
A
#
# COMPACT_ATOMS: atom_id res chain seq x y z
N MET A 1 8.86 15.25 -22.55
CA MET A 1 7.43 15.59 -22.70
C MET A 1 7.29 17.08 -22.93
N ARG A 2 7.29 17.55 -24.18
CA ARG A 2 7.06 18.96 -24.53
C ARG A 2 5.61 19.08 -25.02
N GLY A 3 4.83 19.97 -24.41
CA GLY A 3 3.44 20.24 -24.79
C GLY A 3 2.35 19.69 -23.87
N SER A 4 2.69 18.95 -22.81
CA SER A 4 1.74 18.50 -21.79
C SER A 4 1.64 19.50 -20.64
N SER A 5 0.44 19.64 -20.08
CA SER A 5 0.22 20.38 -18.82
C SER A 5 0.82 19.62 -17.63
N PHE A 6 1.12 20.35 -16.55
CA PHE A 6 1.61 19.73 -15.32
C PHE A 6 0.62 18.70 -14.76
N ALA A 7 -0.68 18.97 -14.86
CA ALA A 7 -1.72 18.04 -14.41
C ALA A 7 -1.68 16.71 -15.19
N GLU A 8 -1.50 16.75 -16.50
CA GLU A 8 -1.36 15.54 -17.32
C GLU A 8 -0.10 14.75 -16.95
N LEU A 9 1.00 15.43 -16.62
CA LEU A 9 2.23 14.75 -16.17
C LEU A 9 2.01 13.96 -14.88
N LEU A 10 1.21 14.48 -13.94
CA LEU A 10 0.88 13.80 -12.69
C LEU A 10 -0.06 12.60 -12.87
N THR A 11 -0.68 12.42 -14.05
CA THR A 11 -1.52 11.24 -14.33
C THR A 11 -0.74 10.05 -14.88
N ILE A 12 0.55 10.20 -15.16
CA ILE A 12 1.39 9.11 -15.65
C ILE A 12 1.76 8.23 -14.45
N PRO A 13 1.42 6.93 -14.46
CA PRO A 13 1.81 6.03 -13.38
C PRO A 13 3.32 5.95 -13.24
N GLN A 14 3.79 6.22 -12.03
CA GLN A 14 5.15 6.00 -11.60
C GLN A 14 5.52 4.54 -11.82
N GLN A 15 6.72 4.30 -12.37
CA GLN A 15 7.24 2.94 -12.55
C GLN A 15 8.29 2.64 -11.48
N ASP A 16 8.27 1.40 -11.00
CA ASP A 16 9.19 0.89 -9.98
C ASP A 16 10.66 0.92 -10.46
N ASP A 17 10.91 0.83 -11.77
CA ASP A 17 12.25 0.76 -12.36
C ASP A 17 12.83 2.12 -12.80
N TRP A 18 12.09 3.22 -12.58
CA TRP A 18 12.57 4.56 -12.94
C TRP A 18 13.76 4.98 -12.09
N VAL A 19 14.79 5.48 -12.77
CA VAL A 19 15.99 6.06 -12.16
C VAL A 19 16.04 7.55 -12.49
N TYR A 20 16.13 8.38 -11.46
CA TYR A 20 16.19 9.83 -11.57
C TYR A 20 17.65 10.32 -11.67
N SER A 21 17.84 11.62 -11.91
CA SER A 21 19.18 12.22 -12.02
C SER A 21 20.03 12.07 -10.76
N ASP A 22 19.40 11.91 -9.61
CA ASP A 22 19.99 11.69 -8.28
C ASP A 22 19.92 10.22 -7.82
N GLY A 23 19.50 9.31 -8.70
CA GLY A 23 19.43 7.87 -8.45
C GLY A 23 18.01 7.35 -8.25
N ASN A 24 17.90 6.20 -7.59
CA ASN A 24 16.61 5.58 -7.30
C ASN A 24 15.92 6.34 -6.17
N SER A 25 14.59 6.48 -6.27
CA SER A 25 13.78 7.13 -5.26
C SER A 25 12.55 6.28 -4.97
N ALA A 26 12.31 6.01 -3.68
CA ALA A 26 11.16 5.25 -3.21
C ALA A 26 10.56 5.91 -1.98
N SER A 27 9.23 5.98 -1.93
CA SER A 27 8.52 6.34 -0.70
C SER A 27 8.68 5.21 0.34
N CYS A 28 8.42 5.51 1.61
CA CYS A 28 8.57 4.51 2.68
C CYS A 28 7.72 3.25 2.45
N VAL A 29 6.53 3.42 1.88
CA VAL A 29 5.61 2.31 1.58
C VAL A 29 6.01 1.57 0.32
N ALA A 30 6.43 2.30 -0.74
CA ALA A 30 6.92 1.68 -1.97
C ALA A 30 8.12 0.77 -1.68
N PHE A 31 9.09 1.25 -0.90
CA PHE A 31 10.27 0.46 -0.52
C PHE A 31 9.90 -0.88 0.16
N VAL A 32 8.94 -0.89 1.09
CA VAL A 32 8.49 -2.14 1.74
C VAL A 32 7.77 -3.05 0.75
N LEU A 33 6.92 -2.49 -0.11
CA LEU A 33 6.17 -3.27 -1.09
C LEU A 33 7.05 -3.80 -2.23
N GLU A 34 8.14 -3.11 -2.59
CA GLU A 34 9.16 -3.62 -3.52
C GLU A 34 9.80 -4.89 -2.96
N MET A 35 10.08 -4.95 -1.65
CA MET A 35 10.56 -6.17 -1.00
C MET A 35 9.51 -7.30 -1.05
N TYR A 36 8.23 -6.98 -0.85
CA TYR A 36 7.15 -7.98 -0.95
C TYR A 36 7.04 -8.51 -2.39
N LYS A 37 7.12 -7.61 -3.37
CA LYS A 37 7.13 -7.95 -4.79
C LYS A 37 8.32 -8.82 -5.16
N ALA A 38 9.52 -8.50 -4.69
CA ALA A 38 10.73 -9.30 -4.91
C ALA A 38 10.68 -10.70 -4.26
N THR A 39 9.91 -10.87 -3.19
CA THR A 39 9.70 -12.15 -2.51
C THR A 39 8.50 -12.94 -3.06
N GLY A 40 7.86 -12.45 -4.11
CA GLY A 40 6.79 -13.15 -4.83
C GLY A 40 5.39 -12.99 -4.22
N LEU A 41 5.18 -12.08 -3.27
CA LEU A 41 3.84 -11.87 -2.67
C LEU A 41 2.81 -11.36 -3.69
N PHE A 42 3.26 -10.75 -4.78
CA PHE A 42 2.40 -10.27 -5.87
C PHE A 42 2.30 -11.25 -7.04
N ASP A 43 2.92 -12.44 -6.97
CA ASP A 43 2.84 -13.39 -8.07
C ASP A 43 1.43 -14.00 -8.20
N PRO A 44 0.96 -14.27 -9.43
CA PRO A 44 1.69 -14.18 -10.70
C PRO A 44 1.62 -12.80 -11.39
N ILE A 45 1.00 -11.80 -10.77
CA ILE A 45 0.71 -10.50 -11.39
C ILE A 45 1.79 -9.44 -11.15
N SER A 46 2.93 -9.81 -10.56
CA SER A 46 4.02 -8.91 -10.18
C SER A 46 4.45 -7.97 -11.32
N GLY A 47 4.51 -8.47 -12.57
CA GLY A 47 4.85 -7.66 -13.74
C GLY A 47 3.83 -6.59 -14.14
N SER A 48 2.62 -6.62 -13.58
CA SER A 48 1.54 -5.67 -13.84
C SER A 48 1.21 -4.80 -12.61
N ILE A 49 2.07 -4.79 -11.60
CA ILE A 49 1.92 -3.96 -10.40
C ILE A 49 3.03 -2.93 -10.39
N GLN A 50 2.72 -1.66 -10.16
CA GLN A 50 3.69 -0.62 -9.82
C GLN A 50 3.50 -0.25 -8.36
N VAL A 51 4.35 -0.76 -7.47
CA VAL A 51 4.20 -0.51 -6.02
C VAL A 51 4.52 0.94 -5.65
N THR A 52 5.19 1.68 -6.52
CA THR A 52 5.36 3.13 -6.40
C THR A 52 4.06 3.92 -6.43
N GLU A 53 2.96 3.36 -6.95
CA GLU A 53 1.62 3.96 -6.95
C GLU A 53 0.85 3.75 -5.64
N PHE A 54 1.41 3.01 -4.68
CA PHE A 54 0.69 2.63 -3.47
C PHE A 54 0.84 3.68 -2.37
N THR A 55 -0.26 3.95 -1.67
CA THR A 55 -0.26 4.70 -0.42
C THR A 55 -0.16 3.77 0.79
N ILE A 56 0.06 4.35 1.98
CA ILE A 56 0.05 3.60 3.25
C ILE A 56 -1.28 2.85 3.44
N LYS A 57 -2.40 3.45 3.01
CA LYS A 57 -3.72 2.82 3.07
C LYS A 57 -3.77 1.55 2.23
N ASP A 58 -3.28 1.63 1.01
CA ASP A 58 -3.31 0.50 0.08
C ASP A 58 -2.46 -0.65 0.62
N ALA A 59 -1.29 -0.34 1.20
CA ALA A 59 -0.39 -1.34 1.75
C ALA A 59 -1.01 -2.15 2.90
N TYR A 60 -1.69 -1.53 3.87
CA TYR A 60 -2.31 -2.29 4.96
C TYR A 60 -3.63 -2.96 4.55
N SER A 61 -4.25 -2.50 3.46
CA SER A 61 -5.46 -3.10 2.92
C SER A 61 -5.19 -4.38 2.13
N LEU A 62 -3.97 -4.56 1.60
CA LEU A 62 -3.57 -5.79 0.90
C LEU A 62 -3.77 -7.02 1.78
N LYS A 63 -4.36 -8.06 1.19
CA LYS A 63 -4.75 -9.28 1.87
C LYS A 63 -3.59 -10.27 2.08
N PHE A 64 -2.45 -9.75 2.52
CA PHE A 64 -1.22 -10.53 2.78
C PHE A 64 -1.07 -10.91 4.25
N PHE A 65 -1.75 -10.20 5.13
CA PHE A 65 -1.53 -10.31 6.56
C PHE A 65 -2.36 -11.41 7.20
N LYS A 66 -1.97 -11.77 8.42
CA LYS A 66 -2.69 -12.77 9.19
C LYS A 66 -3.96 -12.18 9.80
N ASN A 67 -5.12 -12.66 9.36
CA ASN A 67 -6.43 -12.24 9.90
C ASN A 67 -6.93 -13.05 11.10
N ASN A 68 -6.32 -14.19 11.41
CA ASN A 68 -6.78 -15.05 12.50
C ASN A 68 -6.12 -14.62 13.81
N SER A 69 -6.88 -13.89 14.64
CA SER A 69 -6.42 -13.37 15.93
C SER A 69 -5.87 -14.46 16.87
N ARG A 70 -6.38 -15.69 16.77
CA ARG A 70 -5.89 -16.83 17.56
C ARG A 70 -4.45 -17.24 17.24
N ARG A 71 -3.91 -16.80 16.10
CA ARG A 71 -2.52 -17.05 15.69
C ARG A 71 -1.62 -15.84 15.93
N LEU A 72 -2.16 -14.72 16.40
CA LEU A 72 -1.36 -13.59 16.83
C LEU A 72 -0.71 -13.90 18.20
N PRO A 73 0.52 -13.43 18.44
CA PRO A 73 1.14 -13.49 19.76
C PRO A 73 0.23 -12.87 20.84
N LYS A 74 0.24 -13.43 22.06
CA LYS A 74 -0.58 -12.90 23.17
C LYS A 74 -0.30 -11.41 23.46
N LEU A 75 0.98 -11.02 23.36
CA LEU A 75 1.44 -9.64 23.53
C LEU A 75 0.68 -8.62 22.64
N CYS A 76 0.13 -9.05 21.50
CA CYS A 76 -0.58 -8.16 20.59
C CYS A 76 -1.86 -7.56 21.15
N ASN A 77 -2.49 -8.23 22.13
CA ASN A 77 -3.72 -7.77 22.79
C ASN A 77 -3.54 -7.66 24.32
N ASP A 78 -2.32 -7.83 24.84
CA ASP A 78 -2.04 -7.73 26.26
C ASP A 78 -2.02 -6.24 26.67
N GLY A 79 -3.17 -5.73 27.11
CA GLY A 79 -3.32 -4.36 27.63
C GLY A 79 -4.16 -3.40 26.78
N ASP A 80 -4.86 -3.90 25.75
CA ASP A 80 -5.90 -3.15 25.04
C ASP A 80 -7.29 -3.68 25.43
N ASP A 81 -8.27 -2.78 25.52
CA ASP A 81 -9.65 -3.11 25.88
C ASP A 81 -10.42 -3.68 24.68
N ALA A 82 -9.82 -3.63 23.48
CA ALA A 82 -10.38 -4.12 22.23
C ALA A 82 -9.48 -5.16 21.56
N GLU A 83 -10.07 -6.25 21.07
CA GLU A 83 -9.36 -7.24 20.26
C GLU A 83 -9.12 -6.68 18.85
N LEU A 84 -7.85 -6.40 18.52
CA LEU A 84 -7.48 -5.89 17.20
C LEU A 84 -7.24 -7.04 16.21
N PRO A 85 -7.60 -6.86 14.92
CA PRO A 85 -7.32 -7.87 13.89
C PRO A 85 -5.84 -7.92 13.47
N PHE A 86 -4.99 -7.08 14.06
CA PHE A 86 -3.56 -6.97 13.79
C PHE A 86 -2.77 -6.76 15.09
N CYS A 87 -1.45 -6.93 15.00
CA CYS A 87 -0.54 -6.70 16.12
C CYS A 87 0.13 -5.34 16.02
N GLN A 88 -0.20 -4.40 16.90
CA GLN A 88 0.51 -3.14 17.00
C GLN A 88 1.72 -3.29 17.94
N ILE A 89 2.90 -3.50 17.36
CA ILE A 89 4.13 -3.79 18.13
C ILE A 89 4.73 -2.56 18.82
N ARG A 90 4.38 -1.34 18.41
CA ARG A 90 4.91 -0.07 18.94
C ARG A 90 3.88 1.05 18.81
N GLY A 91 4.12 2.13 19.54
CA GLY A 91 3.29 3.34 19.53
C GLY A 91 2.50 3.50 20.83
N ARG A 92 2.28 4.75 21.23
CA ARG A 92 1.50 5.08 22.44
C ARG A 92 0.00 5.12 22.17
N TYR A 93 -0.38 5.37 20.93
CA TYR A 93 -1.77 5.54 20.51
C TYR A 93 -2.22 4.33 19.72
N ARG A 94 -3.46 3.91 19.93
CA ARG A 94 -4.08 2.85 19.15
C ARG A 94 -4.29 3.33 17.71
N MET A 95 -3.77 2.56 16.75
CA MET A 95 -3.97 2.82 15.34
C MET A 95 -5.33 2.27 14.90
N GLU A 96 -6.03 3.02 14.06
CA GLU A 96 -7.20 2.55 13.33
C GLU A 96 -6.80 2.34 11.87
N LEU A 97 -7.02 1.14 11.35
CA LEU A 97 -6.67 0.75 9.97
C LEU A 97 -7.94 0.32 9.22
N PRO A 98 -8.75 1.26 8.72
CA PRO A 98 -10.00 0.94 8.03
C PRO A 98 -9.78 0.13 6.76
N GLY A 99 -10.40 -1.05 6.66
CA GLY A 99 -10.19 -1.95 5.52
C GLY A 99 -8.85 -2.70 5.59
N TYR A 100 -8.34 -2.95 6.80
CA TYR A 100 -7.18 -3.81 7.01
C TYR A 100 -7.38 -5.21 6.42
N ASN A 101 -6.42 -5.64 5.59
CA ASN A 101 -6.32 -7.00 5.09
C ASN A 101 -7.59 -7.49 4.36
N THR A 102 -8.22 -6.62 3.56
CA THR A 102 -9.47 -6.92 2.86
C THR A 102 -9.33 -7.01 1.34
N MET A 103 -8.25 -6.51 0.75
CA MET A 103 -8.11 -6.30 -0.69
C MET A 103 -7.15 -7.30 -1.32
N ASP A 104 -7.69 -8.15 -2.20
CA ASP A 104 -6.88 -9.03 -3.03
C ASP A 104 -6.17 -8.21 -4.13
N PRO A 105 -4.85 -8.38 -4.35
CA PRO A 105 -4.13 -7.66 -5.40
C PRO A 105 -4.68 -7.97 -6.79
N TYR A 106 -4.72 -6.99 -7.68
CA TYR A 106 -5.17 -7.14 -9.07
C TYR A 106 -4.26 -6.38 -10.05
N PRO A 107 -4.17 -6.78 -11.32
CA PRO A 107 -3.30 -6.11 -12.30
C PRO A 107 -3.64 -4.62 -12.46
N HIS A 108 -2.62 -3.77 -12.59
CA HIS A 108 -2.74 -2.31 -12.72
C HIS A 108 -3.41 -1.61 -11.53
N MET A 109 -3.33 -2.22 -10.35
CA MET A 109 -3.86 -1.66 -9.12
C MET A 109 -3.25 -0.29 -8.81
N ASN A 110 -4.10 0.65 -8.38
CA ASN A 110 -3.77 2.02 -7.98
C ASN A 110 -3.36 3.00 -9.10
N GLU A 111 -3.01 2.53 -10.29
CA GLU A 111 -2.55 3.38 -11.42
C GLU A 111 -3.61 4.40 -11.92
N ARG A 112 -4.89 4.23 -11.55
CA ARG A 112 -5.99 5.11 -11.96
C ARG A 112 -6.75 5.72 -10.79
N CYS A 113 -6.22 5.54 -9.57
CA CYS A 113 -6.94 5.94 -8.37
C CYS A 113 -6.67 7.40 -8.01
N PRO A 114 -7.71 8.19 -7.72
CA PRO A 114 -7.52 9.57 -7.36
C PRO A 114 -6.87 9.67 -5.98
N THR A 115 -5.72 10.33 -5.92
CA THR A 115 -4.95 10.55 -4.69
C THR A 115 -5.03 12.00 -4.20
N LEU A 116 -5.93 12.80 -4.78
CA LEU A 116 -6.00 14.23 -4.50
C LEU A 116 -6.70 14.55 -3.17
N PRO A 117 -6.13 15.44 -2.35
CA PRO A 117 -6.80 15.99 -1.19
C PRO A 117 -8.04 16.83 -1.58
N PRO A 118 -9.00 17.03 -0.67
CA PRO A 118 -8.99 16.58 0.73
C PRO A 118 -9.68 15.23 0.95
N LYS A 119 -10.40 14.72 -0.06
CA LYS A 119 -11.33 13.60 0.13
C LYS A 119 -10.66 12.23 0.04
N TYR A 120 -9.55 12.10 -0.70
CA TYR A 120 -8.84 10.82 -0.90
C TYR A 120 -9.80 9.65 -1.16
N SER A 121 -10.82 9.90 -1.98
CA SER A 121 -11.86 8.91 -2.28
C SER A 121 -11.27 7.78 -3.09
N ARG A 122 -11.63 6.53 -2.77
CA ARG A 122 -11.34 5.37 -3.60
C ARG A 122 -12.66 4.91 -4.27
N PRO A 123 -12.92 5.28 -5.53
CA PRO A 123 -14.14 4.87 -6.23
C PRO A 123 -14.23 3.36 -6.39
N SER A 124 -15.42 2.82 -6.64
CA SER A 124 -15.54 1.44 -7.15
C SER A 124 -14.77 1.33 -8.47
N ASP A 125 -14.07 0.21 -8.68
CA ASP A 125 -13.08 -0.01 -9.75
C ASP A 125 -11.70 0.64 -9.52
N CYS A 126 -11.54 1.20 -8.32
CA CYS A 126 -10.29 1.28 -7.57
C CYS A 126 -10.38 0.40 -6.32
#